data_AF-A0A1Y1LB24-F1
#
_entry.id   AF-A0A1Y1LB24-F1
#
_cell.length_a   1.000
_cell.length_b   1.000
_cell.length_c   1.000
_cell.angle_alpha   90.00
_cell.angle_beta   90.00
_cell.angle_gamma   90.00
#
_symmetry.space_group_name_H-M   'P 1'
#
loop_
_entity.id
_entity.type
_entity.pdbx_description
1 polymer ?
#
loop_
_entity_poly.entity_id
_entity_poly.type
_entity_poly.pdbx_seq_one_letter_code
_entity_poly.pdbx_strand_id
1 'polypeptide(L)'
;LNKTSDGPKRTPSNTSVEEGFWFPVLFAFHDVLMTGEDLEVRSNALEYFFAALIKYGGDFTPEFWDILWRQQLYPIFMVLRSRPEMTNVLNHEELSVWLSTTMIQALRNMITLFTHYFESLEYMLDRFLELL
;
A
#
# COMPACT_ATOMS: atom_id res chain seq x y z
N LEU A 1 24.71 -42.56 -32.04
CA LEU A 1 24.44 -42.38 -30.59
C LEU A 1 24.52 -40.89 -30.28
N ASN A 2 23.43 -40.14 -30.48
CA ASN A 2 23.36 -38.72 -30.15
C ASN A 2 22.74 -38.57 -28.75
N LYS A 3 23.52 -38.11 -27.77
CA LYS A 3 23.02 -37.59 -26.50
C LYS A 3 22.94 -36.07 -26.61
N THR A 4 21.75 -35.55 -26.87
CA THR A 4 21.42 -34.14 -26.64
C THR A 4 21.24 -33.94 -25.14
N SER A 5 22.19 -33.24 -24.52
CA SER A 5 22.06 -32.71 -23.17
C SER A 5 21.17 -31.47 -23.20
N ASP A 6 19.89 -31.63 -22.93
CA ASP A 6 18.98 -30.51 -22.69
C ASP A 6 19.18 -30.06 -21.24
N GLY A 7 19.88 -28.93 -21.06
CA GLY A 7 19.98 -28.27 -19.76
C GLY A 7 18.63 -27.69 -19.35
N PRO A 8 18.36 -27.48 -18.05
CA PRO A 8 17.08 -26.97 -17.62
C PRO A 8 16.89 -25.54 -18.15
N LYS A 9 15.99 -25.39 -19.12
CA LYS A 9 15.51 -24.07 -19.58
C LYS A 9 14.85 -23.39 -18.39
N ARG A 10 15.51 -22.38 -17.83
CA ARG A 10 14.87 -21.46 -16.88
C ARG A 10 13.75 -20.75 -17.63
N THR A 11 12.51 -21.12 -17.33
CA THR A 11 11.32 -20.40 -17.77
C THR A 11 11.47 -18.96 -17.24
N PRO A 12 11.45 -17.92 -18.08
CA PRO A 12 11.39 -16.56 -17.56
C PRO A 12 10.09 -16.46 -16.77
N SER A 13 10.19 -16.12 -15.49
CA SER A 13 9.00 -15.75 -14.71
C SER A 13 8.39 -14.55 -15.41
N ASN A 14 7.18 -14.70 -15.97
CA ASN A 14 6.40 -13.61 -16.58
C ASN A 14 5.87 -12.64 -15.50
N THR A 15 6.72 -12.24 -14.57
CA THR A 15 6.38 -11.27 -13.53
C THR A 15 6.38 -9.89 -14.17
N SER A 16 5.29 -9.14 -14.00
CA SER A 16 5.18 -7.79 -14.54
C SER A 16 6.17 -6.85 -13.85
N VAL A 17 6.45 -5.67 -14.43
CA VAL A 17 7.32 -4.68 -13.77
C VAL A 17 6.69 -4.20 -12.46
N GLU A 18 5.37 -4.07 -12.46
CA GLU A 18 4.59 -3.72 -11.28
C GLU A 18 4.80 -4.74 -10.16
N GLU A 19 4.65 -6.04 -10.45
CA GLU A 19 4.82 -7.10 -9.46
C GLU A 19 6.29 -7.30 -9.05
N GLY A 20 7.21 -7.20 -10.01
CA GLY A 20 8.62 -7.52 -9.81
C GLY A 20 9.44 -6.39 -9.19
N PHE A 21 8.96 -5.15 -9.29
CA PHE A 21 9.69 -3.97 -8.83
C PHE A 21 8.83 -3.05 -7.96
N TRP A 22 7.70 -2.58 -8.46
CA TRP A 22 6.91 -1.56 -7.74
C TRP A 22 6.25 -2.10 -6.48
N PHE A 23 5.70 -3.32 -6.54
CA PHE A 23 5.05 -3.93 -5.40
C PHE A 23 6.02 -4.11 -4.22
N PRO A 24 7.22 -4.70 -4.38
CA PRO A 24 8.20 -4.76 -3.29
C PRO A 24 8.56 -3.40 -2.69
N VAL A 25 8.74 -2.36 -3.52
CA VAL A 25 9.09 -1.01 -3.07
C VAL A 25 7.97 -0.40 -2.24
N LEU A 26 6.74 -0.43 -2.76
CA LEU A 26 5.56 0.10 -2.07
C LEU A 26 5.24 -0.72 -0.82
N PHE A 27 5.45 -2.03 -0.86
CA PHE A 27 5.27 -2.91 0.28
C PHE A 27 6.24 -2.58 1.41
N ALA A 28 7.51 -2.26 1.10
CA ALA A 28 8.47 -1.88 2.13
C ALA A 28 8.04 -0.63 2.92
N PHE A 29 7.52 0.40 2.24
CA PHE A 29 6.96 1.57 2.93
C PHE A 29 5.71 1.22 3.73
N HIS A 30 4.81 0.44 3.16
CA HIS A 30 3.60 0.00 3.86
C HIS A 30 3.91 -0.83 5.11
N ASP A 31 4.89 -1.74 5.06
CA ASP A 31 5.31 -2.56 6.20
C ASP A 31 5.86 -1.69 7.33
N VAL A 32 6.76 -0.75 7.02
CA VAL A 32 7.29 0.22 8.00
C VAL A 32 6.17 1.09 8.58
N LEU A 33 5.24 1.55 7.74
CA LEU A 33 4.08 2.32 8.19
C LEU A 33 3.24 1.53 9.20
N MET A 34 2.97 0.26 8.92
CA MET A 34 2.03 -0.55 9.70
C MET A 34 2.66 -1.18 10.95
N THR A 35 3.97 -1.39 10.96
CA THR A 35 4.67 -2.14 12.03
C THR A 35 5.71 -1.32 12.78
N GLY A 36 6.12 -0.15 12.27
CA GLY A 36 7.13 0.69 12.91
C GLY A 36 6.71 1.14 14.32
N GLU A 37 7.67 1.16 15.24
CA GLU A 37 7.45 1.62 16.62
C GLU A 37 7.60 3.15 16.74
N ASP A 38 8.50 3.75 15.94
CA ASP A 38 8.76 5.18 15.95
C ASP A 38 7.76 5.94 15.07
N LEU A 39 7.09 6.93 15.65
CA LEU A 39 6.05 7.71 14.98
C LEU A 39 6.58 8.50 13.78
N GLU A 40 7.77 9.09 13.89
CA GLU A 40 8.39 9.87 12.83
C GLU A 40 8.74 8.96 11.64
N VAL A 41 9.26 7.77 11.92
CA VAL A 41 9.56 6.76 10.90
C VAL A 41 8.29 6.32 10.15
N ARG A 42 7.18 6.08 10.87
CA ARG A 42 5.89 5.73 10.24
C ARG A 42 5.35 6.87 9.39
N SER A 43 5.39 8.10 9.89
CA SER A 43 4.96 9.29 9.14
C SER A 43 5.78 9.49 7.86
N ASN A 44 7.10 9.32 7.93
CA ASN A 44 7.96 9.37 6.75
C ASN A 44 7.65 8.26 5.75
N ALA A 45 7.39 7.03 6.22
CA ALA A 45 7.01 5.93 5.35
C ALA A 45 5.66 6.17 4.65
N LEU A 46 4.67 6.72 5.35
CA LEU A 46 3.39 7.13 4.75
C LEU A 46 3.61 8.15 3.63
N GLU A 47 4.41 9.18 3.90
CA GLU A 47 4.69 10.24 2.93
C GLU A 47 5.40 9.70 1.69
N TYR A 48 6.46 8.90 1.87
CA TYR A 48 7.17 8.31 0.74
C TYR A 48 6.34 7.30 -0.05
N PHE A 49 5.48 6.54 0.62
CA PHE A 49 4.54 5.64 -0.03
C PHE A 49 3.63 6.41 -1.00
N PHE A 50 2.94 7.44 -0.52
CA PHE A 50 2.04 8.23 -1.36
C PHE A 50 2.80 9.07 -2.39
N ALA A 51 3.97 9.62 -2.07
CA ALA A 51 4.81 10.32 -3.03
C ALA A 51 5.27 9.41 -4.18
N ALA A 52 5.60 8.15 -3.89
CA ALA A 52 5.93 7.16 -4.92
C ALA A 52 4.72 6.85 -5.82
N LEU A 53 3.54 6.67 -5.23
CA LEU A 53 2.30 6.47 -6.00
C LEU A 53 2.01 7.68 -6.90
N ILE A 54 2.06 8.91 -6.36
CA ILE A 54 1.86 10.14 -7.13
C ILE A 54 2.87 10.23 -8.28
N LYS A 55 4.14 9.90 -8.03
CA LYS A 55 5.19 10.10 -9.02
C LYS A 55 5.21 9.04 -10.13
N TYR A 56 4.82 7.80 -9.82
CA TYR A 56 5.03 6.65 -10.71
C TYR A 56 3.74 5.90 -11.07
N GLY A 57 2.61 6.24 -10.45
CA GLY A 57 1.34 5.53 -10.62
C GLY A 57 0.67 5.72 -11.98
N GLY A 58 1.09 6.70 -12.78
CA GLY A 58 0.49 6.97 -14.10
C GLY A 58 0.63 5.82 -15.09
N ASP A 59 1.66 4.97 -14.92
CA ASP A 59 1.90 3.80 -15.76
C ASP A 59 1.28 2.51 -15.17
N PHE A 60 0.62 2.57 -14.01
CA PHE A 60 0.05 1.39 -13.36
C PHE A 60 -1.25 0.97 -14.03
N THR A 61 -1.40 -0.34 -14.25
CA THR A 61 -2.64 -0.90 -14.79
C THR A 61 -3.76 -0.87 -13.76
N PRO A 62 -5.04 -0.87 -14.20
CA PRO A 62 -6.17 -1.01 -13.29
C PRO A 62 -6.06 -2.24 -12.38
N GLU A 63 -5.60 -3.38 -12.90
CA GLU A 63 -5.42 -4.60 -12.11
C GLU A 63 -4.38 -4.41 -10.99
N PHE A 64 -3.32 -3.65 -11.26
CA PHE A 64 -2.32 -3.34 -10.25
C PHE A 64 -2.85 -2.34 -9.22
N TRP A 65 -3.58 -1.31 -9.64
CA TRP A 65 -4.28 -0.41 -8.71
C TRP A 65 -5.24 -1.16 -7.78
N ASP A 66 -5.95 -2.15 -8.31
CA ASP A 66 -6.80 -3.04 -7.53
C ASP A 66 -6.01 -3.89 -6.50
N ILE A 67 -4.80 -4.34 -6.86
CA ILE A 67 -3.88 -5.02 -5.94
C ILE A 67 -3.41 -4.07 -4.84
N LEU A 68 -2.94 -2.87 -5.20
CA LEU A 68 -2.50 -1.84 -4.26
C LEU A 68 -3.63 -1.43 -3.32
N TRP A 69 -4.85 -1.29 -3.85
CA TRP A 69 -6.04 -1.01 -3.05
C TRP A 69 -6.23 -2.06 -1.96
N ARG A 70 -6.36 -3.34 -2.36
CA ARG A 70 -6.68 -4.43 -1.45
C ARG A 70 -5.57 -4.71 -0.43
N GLN A 71 -4.32 -4.60 -0.85
CA GLN A 71 -3.18 -5.07 -0.05
C GLN A 71 -2.45 -3.97 0.71
N GLN A 72 -2.57 -2.70 0.31
CA GLN A 72 -1.76 -1.61 0.89
C GLN A 72 -2.59 -0.39 1.26
N LEU A 73 -3.46 0.13 0.38
CA LEU A 73 -4.25 1.34 0.68
C LEU A 73 -5.34 1.05 1.71
N TYR A 74 -6.17 0.03 1.48
CA TYR A 74 -7.28 -0.31 2.37
C TYR A 74 -6.82 -0.72 3.78
N PRO A 75 -5.78 -1.56 3.95
CA PRO A 75 -5.29 -1.93 5.28
C PRO A 75 -4.87 -0.76 6.18
N ILE A 76 -4.37 0.35 5.63
CA ILE A 76 -4.00 1.56 6.40
C ILE A 76 -5.19 2.07 7.23
N PHE A 77 -6.41 2.01 6.67
CA PHE A 77 -7.64 2.46 7.33
C PHE A 77 -8.28 1.38 8.21
N MET A 78 -7.99 0.10 7.93
CA MET A 78 -8.58 -1.03 8.65
C MET A 78 -7.93 -1.36 9.99
N VAL A 79 -6.79 -0.74 10.33
CA VAL A 79 -6.13 -0.88 11.64
C VAL A 79 -7.11 -0.68 12.80
N LEU A 80 -8.12 0.20 12.63
CA LEU A 80 -9.13 0.47 13.65
C LEU A 80 -10.14 -0.66 13.86
N ARG A 81 -10.49 -1.38 12.80
CA ARG A 81 -11.58 -2.37 12.83
C ARG A 81 -11.12 -3.70 13.42
N SER A 82 -9.81 -3.94 13.45
CA SER A 82 -9.18 -5.22 13.85
C SER A 82 -8.65 -5.25 15.28
N ARG A 83 -8.64 -4.13 16.02
CA ARG A 83 -8.13 -4.07 17.41
C ARG A 83 -9.16 -3.72 18.51
N PRO A 84 -10.36 -4.34 18.60
CA PRO A 84 -11.20 -4.17 19.79
C PRO A 84 -10.74 -4.98 21.02
N GLU A 85 -9.82 -5.95 20.87
CA GLU A 85 -9.60 -7.00 21.89
C GLU A 85 -8.30 -6.89 22.72
N MET A 86 -7.61 -5.74 22.74
CA MET A 86 -6.39 -5.60 23.56
C MET A 86 -6.55 -4.54 24.65
N THR A 87 -6.91 -5.00 25.84
CA THR A 87 -7.27 -4.25 27.06
C THR A 87 -6.09 -3.59 27.80
N ASN A 88 -5.07 -3.10 27.09
CA ASN A 88 -3.94 -2.38 27.70
C ASN A 88 -3.99 -0.88 27.39
N VAL A 89 -3.77 -0.04 28.41
CA VAL A 89 -3.79 1.43 28.32
C VAL A 89 -2.79 1.97 27.29
N LEU A 90 -1.62 1.33 27.16
CA LEU A 90 -0.59 1.67 26.17
C LEU A 90 -1.11 1.52 24.72
N ASN A 91 -1.91 0.48 24.45
CA ASN A 91 -2.50 0.26 23.13
C ASN A 91 -3.55 1.33 22.80
N HIS A 92 -4.27 1.86 23.78
CA HIS A 92 -5.27 2.91 23.57
C HIS A 92 -4.62 4.26 23.21
N GLU A 93 -3.48 4.58 23.82
CA GLU A 93 -2.72 5.80 23.50
C GLU A 93 -2.12 5.71 22.10
N GLU A 94 -1.45 4.60 21.76
CA GLU A 94 -0.93 4.36 20.40
C GLU A 94 -2.02 4.40 19.33
N LEU A 95 -3.18 3.78 19.60
CA LEU A 95 -4.34 3.83 18.70
C LEU A 95 -4.87 5.26 18.55
N SER A 96 -4.91 6.03 19.63
CA SER A 96 -5.36 7.43 19.63
C SER A 96 -4.39 8.34 18.86
N VAL A 97 -3.08 8.10 18.97
CA VAL A 97 -2.05 8.79 18.17
C VAL A 97 -2.19 8.42 16.69
N TRP A 98 -2.34 7.14 16.37
CA TRP A 98 -2.57 6.66 15.00
C TRP A 98 -3.82 7.30 14.38
N LEU A 99 -4.91 7.39 15.14
CA LEU A 99 -6.16 8.06 14.75
C LEU A 99 -5.99 9.56 14.50
N SER A 100 -5.37 10.26 15.45
CA SER A 100 -5.30 11.73 15.43
C SER A 100 -4.25 12.28 14.46
N THR A 101 -3.23 11.48 14.11
CA THR A 101 -2.13 11.93 13.24
C THR A 101 -2.09 11.15 11.93
N THR A 102 -1.81 9.85 11.97
CA THR A 102 -1.61 9.03 10.78
C THR A 102 -2.86 8.92 9.92
N MET A 103 -4.03 8.71 10.52
CA MET A 103 -5.27 8.54 9.76
C MET A 103 -5.66 9.81 8.99
N ILE A 104 -5.55 10.97 9.64
CA ILE A 104 -5.85 12.25 8.99
C ILE A 104 -4.88 12.50 7.84
N GLN A 105 -3.58 12.21 8.03
CA GLN A 105 -2.58 12.33 6.97
C GLN A 105 -2.86 11.36 5.81
N ALA A 106 -3.16 10.10 6.10
CA ALA A 106 -3.47 9.09 5.10
C ALA A 106 -4.71 9.45 4.29
N LEU A 107 -5.77 9.97 4.93
CA LEU A 107 -6.97 10.46 4.23
C LEU A 107 -6.65 11.64 3.30
N ARG A 108 -5.85 12.61 3.76
CA ARG A 108 -5.44 13.74 2.91
C ARG A 108 -4.67 13.26 1.69
N ASN A 109 -3.68 12.39 1.90
CA ASN A 109 -2.87 11.84 0.81
C ASN A 109 -3.71 10.97 -0.13
N MET A 110 -4.72 10.25 0.39
CA MET A 110 -5.65 9.48 -0.42
C MET A 110 -6.51 10.37 -1.32
N ILE A 111 -7.07 11.46 -0.77
CA ILE A 111 -7.84 12.44 -1.56
C ILE A 111 -6.95 13.05 -2.65
N THR A 112 -5.70 13.40 -2.33
CA THR A 112 -4.73 13.91 -3.30
C THR A 112 -4.43 12.88 -4.38
N LEU A 113 -4.17 11.62 -4.02
CA LEU A 113 -3.92 10.53 -4.97
C LEU A 113 -5.11 10.32 -5.91
N PHE A 114 -6.32 10.22 -5.33
CA PHE A 114 -7.56 10.04 -6.09
C PHE A 114 -7.78 11.18 -7.08
N THR A 115 -7.59 12.42 -6.63
CA THR A 115 -7.77 13.61 -7.49
C THR A 115 -6.71 13.67 -8.58
N HIS A 116 -5.47 13.26 -8.27
CA HIS A 116 -4.36 13.26 -9.22
C HIS A 116 -4.55 12.22 -10.34
N TYR A 117 -5.01 11.01 -9.99
CA TYR A 117 -5.25 9.92 -10.93
C TYR A 117 -6.75 9.62 -11.13
N PHE A 118 -7.60 10.64 -11.16
CA PHE A 118 -9.05 10.46 -11.20
C PHE A 118 -9.50 9.55 -12.36
N GLU A 119 -8.98 9.77 -13.57
CA GLU A 119 -9.32 8.95 -14.74
C GLU A 119 -8.96 7.46 -14.56
N SER A 120 -7.87 7.16 -13.84
CA SER A 120 -7.45 5.79 -13.57
C SER A 120 -8.18 5.17 -12.37
N LEU A 121 -8.72 5.98 -11.46
CA LEU A 121 -9.24 5.53 -10.16
C LEU A 121 -10.75 5.70 -10.00
N GLU A 122 -11.45 6.42 -10.88
CA GLU A 122 -12.87 6.75 -10.74
C GLU A 122 -13.77 5.51 -10.62
N TYR A 123 -13.38 4.38 -11.23
CA TYR A 123 -14.12 3.13 -11.13
C TYR A 123 -14.13 2.53 -9.70
N MET A 124 -13.23 2.99 -8.84
CA MET A 124 -13.15 2.62 -7.43
C MET A 124 -13.78 3.66 -6.50
N LEU A 125 -14.42 4.71 -7.03
CA LEU A 125 -14.98 5.83 -6.25
C LEU A 125 -15.82 5.35 -5.07
N ASP A 126 -16.69 4.35 -5.25
CA ASP A 126 -17.51 3.81 -4.17
C ASP A 126 -16.66 3.34 -2.98
N ARG A 127 -15.53 2.67 -3.27
CA ARG A 127 -14.58 2.20 -2.25
C ARG A 127 -13.84 3.35 -1.56
N PHE A 128 -13.56 4.43 -2.29
CA PHE A 128 -12.97 5.65 -1.71
C PHE A 128 -13.95 6.35 -0.77
N LEU A 129 -15.23 6.42 -1.16
CA LEU A 129 -16.28 7.02 -0.34
C LEU A 129 -16.55 6.22 0.94
N GLU A 130 -16.35 4.90 0.94
CA GLU A 130 -16.41 4.08 2.15
C GLU A 130 -15.32 4.41 3.19
N LEU A 131 -14.23 5.09 2.78
CA LEU A 131 -13.15 5.51 3.69
C LEU A 131 -13.40 6.87 4.37
N LEU A 132 -14.35 7.68 3.87
CA LEU A 132 -14.65 9.04 4.33
C LEU A 132 -15.85 9.07 5.29
#